data_AF-A6VA35-F1
#
_entry.id   AF-A6VA35-F1
#
_cell.length_a   1.000
_cell.length_b   1.000
_cell.length_c   1.000
_cell.angle_alpha   90.00
_cell.angle_beta   90.00
_cell.angle_gamma   90.00
#
_symmetry.space_group_name_H-M   'P 1'
#
loop_
_entity.id
_entity.type
_entity.pdbx_description
1 polymer ?
#
loop_
_entity_poly.entity_id
_entity_poly.type
_entity_poly.pdbx_seq_one_letter_code
_entity_poly.pdbx_strand_id
1 'polypeptide(L)'
;MPSSQYSGPERPEVDLVQLFRQLWGAKWLVASITGVGLAVAVLYLLLVVPTYEVSVLLRPIQTKALEAVNARDIYALTPREALDRVASELSAYSGRFEYFQAHPERFQQLNKDNGLSAEQAFWKFNLSAFSMKQADLQKDPQATPFVQIFMQYPKGMDGAGILNDMVSRTIDSERRQILEDLQARVDSRLQFLAQDIEGKRASYQASKQGRIARLLEADNIRRAGLEDELKALRGRLKMVRDSRIQQLNEAIQISTRLGIVKPTTPGALGEVGLDGSRSVFRTEVNNQQIPLYFMGVDALTAERDTLLKRKGDDFTEPRVAAIQQELKQLENNREVQYLQARQGEERFFDDIEKLRGEQARLQTLKVGDLKIELVRVDQRAAMPLQPIKPRKVVVLVLGGLGGLMLGVLLALARAMLRSAFQQRQDHALPPGVVSLERTLSGT
;
A
#
# COMPACT_ATOMS: atom_id res chain seq x y z
N MET A 1 49.26 94.79 28.98
CA MET A 1 49.00 93.35 29.14
C MET A 1 48.68 93.07 30.61
N PRO A 2 47.85 92.07 30.98
CA PRO A 2 47.29 91.01 30.14
C PRO A 2 45.77 90.74 30.28
N SER A 3 45.31 90.02 29.27
CA SER A 3 44.15 89.15 29.06
C SER A 3 43.10 88.91 30.15
N SER A 4 41.85 89.21 29.80
CA SER A 4 40.63 88.58 30.31
C SER A 4 40.51 87.12 29.84
N GLN A 5 40.43 86.18 30.79
CA GLN A 5 40.02 84.80 30.54
C GLN A 5 38.50 84.71 30.58
N TYR A 6 37.89 84.33 29.45
CA TYR A 6 36.50 83.89 29.40
C TYR A 6 36.38 82.51 30.05
N SER A 7 35.62 82.44 31.14
CA SER A 7 35.17 81.17 31.73
C SER A 7 33.86 80.77 31.04
N GLY A 8 33.83 79.59 30.41
CA GLY A 8 32.61 79.03 29.83
C GLY A 8 31.59 78.65 30.91
N PRO A 9 30.29 78.55 30.58
CA PRO A 9 29.25 78.26 31.58
C PRO A 9 29.41 76.85 32.13
N GLU A 10 29.51 76.74 33.45
CA GLU A 10 29.43 75.48 34.19
C GLU A 10 28.09 74.80 33.90
N ARG A 11 28.13 73.50 33.61
CA ARG A 11 26.91 72.70 33.47
C ARG A 11 26.36 72.44 34.87
N PRO A 12 25.06 72.64 35.11
CA PRO A 12 24.47 72.42 36.43
C PRO A 12 24.64 70.94 36.82
N GLU A 13 25.39 70.69 37.89
CA GLU A 13 25.49 69.37 38.50
C GLU A 13 24.14 68.99 39.11
N VAL A 14 23.66 67.79 38.82
CA VAL A 14 22.38 67.29 39.34
C VAL A 14 22.57 66.86 40.79
N ASP A 15 22.11 67.66 41.76
CA ASP A 15 22.17 67.32 43.18
C ASP A 15 21.10 66.27 43.55
N LEU A 16 21.55 65.03 43.77
CA LEU A 16 20.72 63.88 44.15
C LEU A 16 20.03 64.06 45.51
N VAL A 17 20.64 64.78 46.45
CA VAL A 17 20.08 65.02 47.78
C VAL A 17 18.93 66.02 47.71
N GLN A 18 19.04 67.01 46.83
CA GLN A 18 17.98 67.99 46.56
C GLN A 18 16.76 67.32 45.91
N LEU A 19 16.98 66.46 44.93
CA LEU A 19 15.92 65.64 44.30
C LEU A 19 15.19 64.77 45.33
N PHE A 20 15.93 64.14 46.25
CA PHE A 20 15.33 63.30 47.29
C PHE A 20 14.43 64.11 48.24
N ARG A 21 14.86 65.29 48.70
CA ARG A 21 14.02 66.15 49.56
C ARG A 21 12.76 66.63 48.84
N GLN A 22 12.87 66.99 47.56
CA GLN A 22 11.72 67.40 46.75
C GLN A 22 10.71 66.24 46.60
N LEU A 23 11.20 65.02 46.37
CA LEU A 23 10.36 63.83 46.28
C LEU A 23 9.69 63.50 47.62
N TRP A 24 10.42 63.65 48.73
CA TRP A 24 9.91 63.44 50.08
C TRP A 24 8.82 64.45 50.46
N GLY A 25 8.94 65.71 50.01
CA GLY A 25 7.92 66.74 50.14
C GLY A 25 6.64 66.45 49.35
N ALA A 26 6.74 65.65 48.28
CA ALA A 26 5.63 65.23 47.44
C ALA A 26 5.09 63.82 47.75
N LYS A 27 5.47 63.21 48.89
CA LYS A 27 5.11 61.83 49.26
C LYS A 27 3.62 61.49 49.14
N TRP A 28 2.72 62.41 49.50
CA TRP A 28 1.27 62.22 49.37
C TRP A 28 0.77 62.26 47.93
N LEU A 29 1.42 63.05 47.07
CA LEU A 29 1.15 63.09 45.63
C LEU A 29 1.60 61.78 44.97
N VAL A 30 2.80 61.31 45.30
CA VAL A 30 3.29 60.01 44.80
C VAL A 30 2.41 58.86 45.30
N ALA A 31 2.04 58.85 46.59
CA ALA A 31 1.17 57.83 47.16
C ALA A 31 -0.24 57.82 46.55
N SER A 32 -0.85 58.98 46.32
CA SER A 32 -2.19 59.07 45.70
C SER A 32 -2.19 58.58 44.25
N ILE A 33 -1.20 58.97 43.44
CA ILE A 33 -1.09 58.51 42.05
C ILE A 33 -0.82 57.00 41.99
N THR A 34 0.02 56.49 42.88
CA THR A 34 0.25 55.04 43.03
C THR A 34 -1.04 54.31 43.42
N GLY A 35 -1.81 54.88 44.34
CA GLY A 35 -3.13 54.37 44.74
C GLY A 35 -4.13 54.33 43.59
N VAL A 36 -4.17 55.38 42.75
CA VAL A 36 -4.99 55.40 41.52
C VAL A 36 -4.53 54.32 40.54
N GLY A 37 -3.23 54.15 40.34
CA GLY A 37 -2.69 53.07 39.49
C GLY A 37 -3.10 51.68 39.96
N LEU A 38 -3.08 51.44 41.28
CA LEU A 38 -3.58 50.19 41.88
C LEU A 38 -5.09 50.03 41.71
N ALA A 39 -5.88 51.10 41.91
CA ALA A 39 -7.32 51.06 41.73
C ALA A 39 -7.71 50.73 40.28
N VAL A 40 -7.02 51.31 39.30
CA VAL A 40 -7.20 50.99 37.87
C VAL A 40 -6.84 49.53 37.58
N ALA A 41 -5.76 49.01 38.17
CA ALA A 41 -5.37 47.61 38.02
C ALA A 41 -6.42 46.64 38.61
N VAL A 42 -6.99 46.95 39.77
CA VAL A 42 -8.08 46.18 40.37
C VAL A 42 -9.34 46.23 39.50
N LEU A 43 -9.72 47.41 39.02
CA LEU A 43 -10.87 47.57 38.12
C LEU A 43 -10.70 46.74 36.85
N TYR A 44 -9.51 46.76 36.24
CA TYR A 44 -9.19 45.91 35.09
C TYR A 44 -9.35 44.42 35.40
N LEU A 45 -8.88 43.95 36.57
CA LEU A 45 -9.02 42.55 36.98
C LEU A 45 -10.47 42.11 37.20
N LEU A 46 -11.38 43.03 37.51
CA LEU A 46 -12.81 42.75 37.65
C LEU A 46 -13.54 42.70 36.30
N LEU A 47 -13.04 43.44 35.29
CA LEU A 47 -13.65 43.53 33.96
C LEU A 47 -13.17 42.45 32.99
N VAL A 48 -11.91 42.03 33.08
CA VAL A 48 -11.33 41.10 32.10
C VAL A 48 -11.85 39.67 32.31
N VAL A 49 -12.30 39.04 31.23
CA VAL A 49 -12.78 37.65 31.28
C VAL A 49 -11.61 36.71 31.58
N PRO A 50 -11.68 35.90 32.65
CA PRO A 50 -10.58 34.98 32.97
C PRO A 50 -10.55 33.83 31.96
N THR A 51 -9.33 33.43 31.59
CA THR A 51 -9.09 32.32 30.66
C THR A 51 -8.57 31.11 31.42
N TYR A 52 -9.07 29.94 31.08
CA TYR A 52 -8.69 28.66 31.62
C TYR A 52 -7.93 27.85 30.57
N GLU A 53 -7.15 26.86 31.01
CA GLU A 53 -6.41 25.96 30.13
C GLU A 53 -6.71 24.51 30.52
N VAL A 54 -7.02 23.70 29.52
CA VAL A 54 -7.16 22.24 29.66
C VAL A 54 -6.15 21.54 28.76
N SER A 55 -5.80 20.31 29.09
CA SER A 55 -4.96 19.50 28.22
C SER A 55 -5.39 18.04 28.17
N VAL A 56 -5.09 17.39 27.05
CA VAL A 56 -5.19 15.94 26.86
C VAL A 56 -3.81 15.40 26.52
N LEU A 57 -3.41 14.31 27.17
CA LEU A 57 -2.16 13.60 26.89
C LEU A 57 -2.46 12.30 26.15
N LEU A 58 -1.93 12.19 24.94
CA LEU A 58 -1.98 11.01 24.09
C LEU A 58 -0.62 10.30 24.09
N ARG A 59 -0.66 8.96 24.13
CA ARG A 59 0.51 8.10 23.98
C ARG A 59 0.27 7.03 22.92
N PRO A 60 1.34 6.49 22.31
CA PRO A 60 1.22 5.33 21.43
C PRO A 60 0.61 4.16 22.19
N ILE A 61 -0.15 3.34 21.48
CA ILE A 61 -0.63 2.08 22.02
C ILE A 61 0.46 1.00 22.00
N GLN A 62 0.23 -0.10 22.72
CA GLN A 62 1.08 -1.29 22.62
C GLN A 62 0.93 -1.94 21.23
N THR A 63 2.02 -2.47 20.70
CA THR A 63 2.08 -3.09 19.36
C THR A 63 1.00 -4.13 19.11
N LYS A 64 0.65 -4.94 20.13
CA LYS A 64 -0.39 -5.96 20.08
C LYS A 64 -1.78 -5.44 19.67
N ALA A 65 -2.10 -4.19 19.98
CA ALA A 65 -3.40 -3.60 19.62
C ALA A 65 -3.51 -3.31 18.11
N LEU A 66 -2.37 -3.12 17.42
CA LEU A 66 -2.31 -2.87 15.97
C LEU A 66 -1.99 -4.13 15.18
N GLU A 67 -1.63 -5.25 15.83
CA GLU A 67 -1.42 -6.54 15.17
C GLU A 67 -2.66 -7.03 14.42
N ALA A 68 -3.89 -6.72 14.87
CA ALA A 68 -5.10 -7.11 14.15
C ALA A 68 -5.15 -6.53 12.71
N VAL A 69 -4.55 -5.35 12.52
CA VAL A 69 -4.45 -4.63 11.24
C VAL A 69 -3.19 -5.06 10.49
N ASN A 70 -2.07 -5.22 11.18
CA ASN A 70 -0.76 -5.50 10.60
C ASN A 70 -0.51 -6.99 10.30
N ALA A 71 -1.15 -7.94 11.00
CA ALA A 71 -0.89 -9.40 10.94
C ALA A 71 -1.23 -10.06 9.59
N ARG A 72 -1.51 -9.25 8.57
CA ARG A 72 -1.91 -9.72 7.25
C ARG A 72 -1.09 -9.08 6.13
N ASP A 73 -0.05 -8.30 6.45
CA ASP A 73 0.85 -7.62 5.49
C ASP A 73 0.16 -6.71 4.45
N ILE A 74 -1.14 -6.44 4.63
CA ILE A 74 -1.96 -5.60 3.73
C ILE A 74 -1.85 -4.11 4.12
N TYR A 75 -1.66 -3.85 5.41
CA TYR A 75 -1.59 -2.51 5.98
C TYR A 75 -0.48 -2.47 7.02
N ALA A 76 0.35 -1.43 6.98
CA ALA A 76 1.42 -1.21 7.94
C ALA A 76 1.12 0.08 8.70
N LEU A 77 0.75 -0.07 9.97
CA LEU A 77 0.55 1.04 10.89
C LEU A 77 1.35 0.81 12.16
N THR A 78 2.40 1.61 12.36
CA THR A 78 3.13 1.61 13.62
C THR A 78 2.37 2.40 14.69
N PRO A 79 2.57 2.10 15.99
CA PRO A 79 1.97 2.88 17.08
C PRO A 79 2.32 4.38 17.02
N ARG A 80 3.48 4.70 16.48
CA ARG A 80 3.95 6.07 16.31
C ARG A 80 3.20 6.77 15.18
N GLU A 81 3.10 6.14 14.01
CA GLU A 81 2.33 6.69 12.89
C GLU A 81 0.85 6.88 13.25
N ALA A 82 0.26 5.95 14.02
CA ALA A 82 -1.09 6.10 14.52
C ALA A 82 -1.25 7.35 15.42
N LEU A 83 -0.28 7.58 16.31
CA LEU A 83 -0.24 8.79 17.14
C LEU A 83 -0.07 10.06 16.29
N ASP A 84 0.86 10.03 15.34
CA ASP A 84 1.17 11.18 14.49
C ASP A 84 -0.01 11.55 13.58
N ARG A 85 -0.77 10.57 13.07
CA ARG A 85 -2.01 10.82 12.30
C ARG A 85 -3.07 11.52 13.14
N VAL A 86 -3.39 10.98 14.32
CA VAL A 86 -4.36 11.59 15.24
C VAL A 86 -3.91 12.99 15.67
N ALA A 87 -2.61 13.18 15.94
CA ALA A 87 -2.05 14.47 16.29
C ALA A 87 -2.15 15.47 15.13
N SER A 88 -1.79 15.05 13.92
CA SER A 88 -1.88 15.86 12.71
C SER A 88 -3.31 16.34 12.49
N GLU A 89 -4.30 15.46 12.58
CA GLU A 89 -5.71 15.81 12.38
C GLU A 89 -6.24 16.74 13.48
N LEU A 90 -5.87 16.50 14.75
CA LEU A 90 -6.23 17.42 15.84
C LEU A 90 -5.56 18.79 15.69
N SER A 91 -4.38 18.85 15.08
CA SER A 91 -3.68 20.08 14.77
C SER A 91 -4.16 20.74 13.47
N ALA A 92 -4.92 20.04 12.63
CA ALA A 92 -5.42 20.58 11.38
C ALA A 92 -6.49 21.65 11.65
N TYR A 93 -6.44 22.74 10.87
CA TYR A 93 -7.49 23.76 10.91
C TYR A 93 -8.84 23.17 10.46
N SER A 94 -8.82 22.32 9.43
CA SER A 94 -10.01 21.68 8.85
C SER A 94 -10.78 20.85 9.88
N GLY A 95 -10.13 19.91 10.57
CA GLY A 95 -10.79 19.05 11.56
C GLY A 95 -11.37 19.85 12.73
N ARG A 96 -10.64 20.87 13.21
CA ARG A 96 -11.13 21.76 14.28
C ARG A 96 -12.31 22.62 13.82
N PHE A 97 -12.27 23.13 12.59
CA PHE A 97 -13.34 23.92 12.01
C PHE A 97 -14.60 23.10 11.76
N GLU A 98 -14.45 21.86 11.27
CA GLU A 98 -15.55 20.91 11.10
C GLU A 98 -16.22 20.61 12.44
N TYR A 99 -15.44 20.33 13.49
CA TYR A 99 -15.96 20.14 14.84
C TYR A 99 -16.74 21.37 15.34
N PHE A 100 -16.21 22.57 15.10
CA PHE A 100 -16.86 23.82 15.47
C PHE A 100 -18.21 24.01 14.78
N GLN A 101 -18.26 23.76 13.47
CA GLN A 101 -19.49 23.85 12.68
C GLN A 101 -20.54 22.81 13.11
N ALA A 102 -20.10 21.62 13.54
CA ALA A 102 -20.99 20.57 14.04
C ALA A 102 -21.56 20.85 15.44
N HIS A 103 -20.93 21.75 16.21
CA HIS A 103 -21.27 22.03 17.61
C HIS A 103 -21.40 23.53 17.96
N PRO A 104 -22.17 24.33 17.20
CA PRO A 104 -22.27 25.77 17.41
C PRO A 104 -22.76 26.13 18.82
N GLU A 105 -23.57 25.27 19.45
CA GLU A 105 -24.07 25.41 20.82
C GLU A 105 -22.97 25.50 21.87
N ARG A 106 -21.84 24.81 21.65
CA ARG A 106 -20.71 24.79 22.60
C ARG A 106 -19.85 26.06 22.54
N PHE A 107 -20.02 26.84 21.48
CA PHE A 107 -19.19 28.01 21.18
C PHE A 107 -19.94 29.34 21.21
N GLN A 108 -21.21 29.36 21.63
CA GLN A 108 -22.03 30.58 21.71
C GLN A 108 -21.36 31.71 22.51
N GLN A 109 -20.59 31.36 23.55
CA GLN A 109 -19.85 32.31 24.37
C GLN A 109 -18.80 33.11 23.57
N LEU A 110 -18.28 32.57 22.47
CA LEU A 110 -17.33 33.28 21.58
C LEU A 110 -18.03 34.34 20.71
N ASN A 111 -19.32 34.17 20.45
CA ASN A 111 -20.13 35.06 19.61
C ASN A 111 -20.85 36.16 20.40
N LYS A 112 -20.73 36.17 21.75
CA LYS A 112 -21.40 37.18 22.59
C LYS A 112 -20.90 38.60 22.34
N ASP A 113 -19.64 38.73 21.92
CA ASP A 113 -19.02 40.01 21.62
C ASP A 113 -18.95 40.19 20.08
N ASN A 114 -19.73 41.13 19.54
CA ASN A 114 -19.49 41.85 18.27
C ASN A 114 -20.15 41.38 16.96
N GLY A 115 -21.20 40.55 16.95
CA GLY A 115 -21.92 40.23 15.70
C GLY A 115 -21.03 39.55 14.63
N LEU A 116 -19.95 38.91 15.06
CA LEU A 116 -19.02 38.16 14.22
C LEU A 116 -19.74 36.96 13.59
N SER A 117 -19.34 36.60 12.37
CA SER A 117 -19.76 35.31 11.82
C SER A 117 -19.15 34.16 12.63
N ALA A 118 -19.80 32.99 12.60
CA ALA A 118 -19.31 31.80 13.28
C ALA A 118 -17.86 31.45 12.88
N GLU A 119 -17.53 31.65 11.60
CA GLU A 119 -16.18 31.44 11.06
C GLU A 119 -15.16 32.45 11.62
N GLN A 120 -15.51 33.74 11.70
CA GLN A 120 -14.63 34.77 12.26
C GLN A 120 -14.35 34.53 13.75
N ALA A 121 -15.38 34.12 14.50
CA ALA A 121 -15.22 33.78 15.91
C ALA A 121 -14.34 32.55 16.10
N PHE A 122 -14.51 31.52 15.27
CA PHE A 122 -13.63 30.36 15.27
C PHE A 122 -12.20 30.73 14.91
N TRP A 123 -11.98 31.51 13.85
CA TRP A 123 -10.65 31.94 13.43
C TRP A 123 -9.90 32.64 14.56
N LYS A 124 -10.57 33.60 15.23
CA LYS A 124 -10.02 34.34 16.38
C LYS A 124 -9.71 33.41 17.56
N PHE A 125 -10.60 32.47 17.86
CA PHE A 125 -10.41 31.48 18.91
C PHE A 125 -9.22 30.56 18.58
N ASN A 126 -9.23 29.97 17.39
CA ASN A 126 -8.23 29.02 16.93
C ASN A 126 -6.81 29.59 16.94
N LEU A 127 -6.64 30.88 16.63
CA LEU A 127 -5.34 31.57 16.59
C LEU A 127 -4.56 31.48 17.91
N SER A 128 -5.26 31.43 19.05
CA SER A 128 -4.63 31.53 20.38
C SER A 128 -5.08 30.46 21.37
N ALA A 129 -6.16 29.72 21.08
CA ALA A 129 -6.70 28.72 21.97
C ALA A 129 -5.85 27.46 21.99
N PHE A 130 -5.37 26.98 20.85
CA PHE A 130 -4.77 25.65 20.76
C PHE A 130 -3.24 25.73 20.68
N SER A 131 -2.59 24.88 21.45
CA SER A 131 -1.15 24.60 21.30
C SER A 131 -0.87 23.13 21.54
N MET A 132 0.25 22.64 21.02
CA MET A 132 0.65 21.24 21.12
C MET A 132 2.10 21.14 21.61
N LYS A 133 2.37 20.16 22.47
CA LYS A 133 3.72 19.71 22.81
C LYS A 133 3.86 18.24 22.45
N GLN A 134 4.97 17.88 21.84
CA GLN A 134 5.27 16.51 21.45
C GLN A 134 6.69 16.13 21.89
N ALA A 135 6.96 14.84 22.02
CA ALA A 135 8.31 14.35 22.31
C ALA A 135 9.29 14.77 21.19
N ASP A 136 10.40 15.40 21.57
CA ASP A 136 11.49 15.75 20.65
C ASP A 136 12.47 14.58 20.53
N LEU A 137 12.12 13.65 19.66
CA LEU A 137 12.91 12.43 19.43
C LEU A 137 14.21 12.69 18.64
N GLN A 138 14.38 13.89 18.07
CA GLN A 138 15.66 14.29 17.46
C GLN A 138 16.69 14.62 18.54
N LYS A 139 16.22 15.30 19.60
CA LYS A 139 17.05 15.66 20.75
C LYS A 139 17.26 14.50 21.73
N ASP A 140 16.24 13.66 21.92
CA ASP A 140 16.32 12.46 22.76
C ASP A 140 15.65 11.26 22.08
N PRO A 141 16.44 10.42 21.36
CA PRO A 141 15.91 9.24 20.66
C PRO A 141 15.29 8.18 21.58
N GLN A 142 15.58 8.20 22.89
CA GLN A 142 15.04 7.24 23.86
C GLN A 142 13.80 7.78 24.59
N ALA A 143 13.40 9.02 24.33
CA ALA A 143 12.21 9.60 24.94
C ALA A 143 10.97 8.79 24.56
N THR A 144 10.07 8.60 25.52
CA THR A 144 8.80 7.95 25.25
C THR A 144 7.94 8.89 24.38
N PRO A 145 7.43 8.45 23.21
CA PRO A 145 6.62 9.33 22.37
C PRO A 145 5.33 9.74 23.11
N PHE A 146 4.98 11.01 23.01
CA PHE A 146 3.73 11.56 23.53
C PHE A 146 3.31 12.77 22.72
N VAL A 147 2.01 13.05 22.73
CA VAL A 147 1.43 14.29 22.20
C VAL A 147 0.49 14.86 23.26
N GLN A 148 0.75 16.09 23.70
CA GLN A 148 -0.08 16.82 24.63
C GLN A 148 -0.70 18.02 23.94
N ILE A 149 -2.03 18.06 23.90
CA ILE A 149 -2.81 19.13 23.27
C ILE A 149 -3.37 20.01 24.37
N PHE A 150 -3.15 21.31 24.25
CA PHE A 150 -3.65 22.32 25.17
C PHE A 150 -4.72 23.15 24.48
N MET A 151 -5.77 23.49 25.22
CA MET A 151 -6.81 24.42 24.77
C MET A 151 -7.08 25.47 25.84
N GLN A 152 -6.92 26.74 25.46
CA GLN A 152 -7.28 27.90 26.26
C GLN A 152 -8.68 28.38 25.89
N TYR A 153 -9.51 28.63 26.91
CA TYR A 153 -10.91 29.03 26.70
C TYR A 153 -11.38 30.04 27.76
N PRO A 154 -12.32 30.93 27.42
CA PRO A 154 -12.87 31.90 28.36
C PRO A 154 -13.80 31.24 29.39
N LYS A 155 -13.94 31.87 30.56
CA LYS A 155 -14.93 31.45 31.57
C LYS A 155 -16.33 31.36 30.97
N GLY A 156 -17.05 30.28 31.29
CA GLY A 156 -18.43 30.04 30.83
C GLY A 156 -18.54 29.06 29.66
N MET A 157 -17.42 28.56 29.14
CA MET A 157 -17.37 27.48 28.15
C MET A 157 -16.94 26.15 28.81
N ASP A 158 -17.50 25.03 28.36
CA ASP A 158 -17.06 23.70 28.78
C ASP A 158 -15.83 23.24 27.98
N GLY A 159 -14.68 23.85 28.27
CA GLY A 159 -13.44 23.53 27.56
C GLY A 159 -12.99 22.07 27.72
N ALA A 160 -13.24 21.46 28.89
CA ALA A 160 -12.87 20.06 29.12
C ALA A 160 -13.71 19.10 28.28
N GLY A 161 -15.04 19.31 28.22
CA GLY A 161 -15.93 18.52 27.37
C GLY A 161 -15.61 18.68 25.89
N ILE A 162 -15.40 19.91 25.42
CA ILE A 162 -15.03 20.21 24.02
C ILE A 162 -13.74 19.48 23.62
N LEU A 163 -12.66 19.62 24.41
CA LEU A 163 -11.38 19.01 24.04
C LEU A 163 -11.43 17.48 24.09
N ASN A 164 -12.08 16.90 25.10
CA ASN A 164 -12.24 15.44 25.19
C ASN A 164 -13.07 14.88 24.03
N ASP A 165 -14.18 15.53 23.68
CA ASP A 165 -15.06 15.10 22.59
C ASP A 165 -14.42 15.26 21.21
N MET A 166 -13.70 16.37 20.99
CA MET A 166 -12.91 16.57 19.78
C MET A 166 -11.88 15.45 19.61
N VAL A 167 -11.13 15.10 20.67
CA VAL A 167 -10.18 13.98 20.65
C VAL A 167 -10.87 12.66 20.34
N SER A 168 -11.98 12.33 21.01
CA SER A 168 -12.69 11.06 20.72
C SER A 168 -13.21 10.98 19.30
N ARG A 169 -13.76 12.07 18.76
CA ARG A 169 -14.26 12.10 17.39
C ARG A 169 -13.15 11.97 16.35
N THR A 170 -12.02 12.62 16.56
CA THR A 170 -10.87 12.47 15.66
C THR A 170 -10.37 11.03 15.68
N ILE A 171 -10.23 10.41 16.86
CA ILE A 171 -9.84 8.99 16.96
C ILE A 171 -10.83 8.08 16.22
N ASP A 172 -12.15 8.33 16.38
CA ASP A 172 -13.18 7.56 15.70
C ASP A 172 -13.20 7.78 14.18
N SER A 173 -12.93 9.00 13.73
CA SER A 173 -12.86 9.34 12.31
C SER A 173 -11.66 8.69 11.63
N GLU A 174 -10.48 8.84 12.22
CA GLU A 174 -9.24 8.19 11.76
C GLU A 174 -9.39 6.67 11.74
N ARG A 175 -10.05 6.10 12.76
CA ARG A 175 -10.34 4.66 12.80
C ARG A 175 -11.21 4.22 11.61
N ARG A 176 -12.27 4.96 11.31
CA ARG A 176 -13.14 4.66 10.15
C ARG A 176 -12.37 4.75 8.84
N GLN A 177 -11.58 5.81 8.67
CA GLN A 177 -10.78 6.01 7.46
C GLN A 177 -9.76 4.88 7.25
N ILE A 178 -9.08 4.43 8.31
CA ILE A 178 -8.16 3.28 8.25
C ILE A 178 -8.89 1.99 7.87
N LEU A 179 -10.11 1.77 8.38
CA LEU A 179 -10.92 0.60 8.02
C LEU A 179 -11.38 0.65 6.56
N GLU A 180 -11.77 1.81 6.06
CA GLU A 180 -12.13 2.03 4.66
C GLU A 180 -10.93 1.81 3.72
N ASP A 181 -9.77 2.37 4.06
CA ASP A 181 -8.51 2.15 3.34
C ASP A 181 -8.12 0.66 3.32
N LEU A 182 -8.27 -0.02 4.45
CA LEU A 182 -7.98 -1.46 4.57
C LEU A 182 -8.95 -2.27 3.69
N GLN A 183 -10.25 -1.96 3.72
CA GLN A 183 -11.24 -2.60 2.87
C GLN A 183 -10.92 -2.41 1.39
N ALA A 184 -10.60 -1.19 0.96
CA ALA A 184 -10.22 -0.89 -0.42
C ALA A 184 -8.98 -1.69 -0.87
N ARG A 185 -8.00 -1.87 0.02
CA ARG A 185 -6.80 -2.69 -0.25
C ARG A 185 -7.13 -4.18 -0.35
N VAL A 186 -7.99 -4.70 0.53
CA VAL A 186 -8.48 -6.08 0.46
C VAL A 186 -9.21 -6.33 -0.86
N ASP A 187 -10.11 -5.45 -1.26
CA ASP A 187 -10.86 -5.55 -2.50
C ASP A 187 -9.94 -5.51 -3.73
N SER A 188 -8.98 -4.59 -3.73
CA SER A 188 -7.95 -4.49 -4.78
C SER A 188 -7.11 -5.77 -4.86
N ARG A 189 -6.73 -6.36 -3.73
CA ARG A 189 -5.96 -7.61 -3.69
C ARG A 189 -6.79 -8.81 -4.16
N LEU A 190 -8.06 -8.88 -3.79
CA LEU A 190 -9.00 -9.90 -4.28
C LEU A 190 -9.17 -9.82 -5.79
N GLN A 191 -9.29 -8.60 -6.33
CA GLN A 191 -9.36 -8.38 -7.77
C GLN A 191 -8.08 -8.84 -8.48
N PHE A 192 -6.91 -8.50 -7.93
CA PHE A 192 -5.63 -8.95 -8.47
C PHE A 192 -5.51 -10.49 -8.47
N LEU A 193 -5.87 -11.16 -7.37
CA LEU A 193 -5.87 -12.62 -7.28
C LEU A 193 -6.83 -13.26 -8.30
N ALA A 194 -8.02 -12.68 -8.50
CA ALA A 194 -8.97 -13.15 -9.50
C ALA A 194 -8.42 -13.03 -10.92
N GLN A 195 -7.77 -11.91 -11.25
CA GLN A 195 -7.10 -11.70 -12.53
C GLN A 195 -5.95 -12.67 -12.74
N ASP A 196 -5.15 -12.95 -11.71
CA ASP A 196 -4.05 -13.92 -11.80
C ASP A 196 -4.57 -15.34 -12.03
N ILE A 197 -5.61 -15.77 -11.31
CA ILE A 197 -6.29 -17.06 -11.53
C ILE A 197 -6.83 -17.17 -12.96
N GLU A 198 -7.43 -16.10 -13.49
CA GLU A 198 -7.91 -16.08 -14.87
C GLU A 198 -6.75 -16.17 -15.88
N GLY A 199 -5.65 -15.47 -15.63
CA GLY A 199 -4.42 -15.56 -16.42
C GLY A 199 -3.85 -16.98 -16.45
N LYS A 200 -3.83 -17.66 -15.29
CA LYS A 200 -3.43 -19.07 -15.18
C LYS A 200 -4.37 -20.00 -15.94
N ARG A 201 -5.69 -19.76 -15.88
CA ARG A 201 -6.67 -20.50 -16.68
C ARG A 201 -6.40 -20.36 -18.17
N ALA A 202 -6.25 -19.14 -18.66
CA ALA A 202 -6.00 -18.88 -20.08
C ALA A 202 -4.68 -19.54 -20.54
N SER A 203 -3.62 -19.43 -19.75
CA SER A 203 -2.33 -20.07 -20.03
C SER A 203 -2.43 -21.60 -20.11
N TYR A 204 -3.13 -22.22 -19.15
CA TYR A 204 -3.38 -23.66 -19.17
C TYR A 204 -4.19 -24.09 -20.40
N GLN A 205 -5.24 -23.36 -20.77
CA GLN A 205 -6.03 -23.67 -21.98
C GLN A 205 -5.19 -23.60 -23.25
N ALA A 206 -4.39 -22.53 -23.40
CA ALA A 206 -3.49 -22.38 -24.54
C ALA A 206 -2.46 -23.52 -24.60
N SER A 207 -1.86 -23.88 -23.46
CA SER A 207 -0.92 -25.00 -23.37
C SER A 207 -1.57 -26.34 -23.72
N LYS A 208 -2.78 -26.60 -23.19
CA LYS A 208 -3.58 -27.80 -23.49
C LYS A 208 -3.90 -27.90 -24.98
N GLN A 209 -4.40 -26.83 -25.58
CA GLN A 209 -4.70 -26.78 -27.02
C GLN A 209 -3.45 -27.00 -27.87
N GLY A 210 -2.33 -26.34 -27.51
CA GLY A 210 -1.05 -26.54 -28.20
C GLY A 210 -0.50 -27.96 -28.05
N ARG A 211 -0.75 -28.65 -26.93
CA ARG A 211 -0.37 -30.05 -26.75
C ARG A 211 -1.24 -30.98 -27.60
N ILE A 212 -2.56 -30.75 -27.63
CA ILE A 212 -3.49 -31.52 -28.48
C ILE A 212 -3.11 -31.36 -29.96
N ALA A 213 -2.84 -30.14 -30.42
CA ALA A 213 -2.44 -29.88 -31.80
C ALA A 213 -1.16 -30.66 -32.18
N ARG A 214 -0.14 -30.62 -31.32
CA ARG A 214 1.11 -31.37 -31.52
C ARG A 214 0.92 -32.89 -31.55
N LEU A 215 0.03 -33.42 -30.69
CA LEU A 215 -0.29 -34.85 -30.69
C LEU A 215 -1.00 -35.26 -32.00
N LEU A 216 -2.01 -34.48 -32.42
CA LEU A 216 -2.74 -34.75 -33.66
C LEU A 216 -1.85 -34.61 -34.91
N GLU A 217 -0.94 -33.64 -34.93
CA GLU A 217 0.04 -33.48 -35.99
C GLU A 217 0.99 -34.69 -36.07
N ALA A 218 1.53 -35.14 -34.93
CA ALA A 218 2.36 -36.33 -34.86
C ALA A 218 1.61 -37.59 -35.32
N ASP A 219 0.35 -37.75 -34.92
CA ASP A 219 -0.51 -38.87 -35.35
C ASP A 219 -0.75 -38.84 -36.86
N ASN A 220 -1.01 -37.67 -37.44
CA ASN A 220 -1.23 -37.51 -38.88
C ASN A 220 0.02 -37.83 -39.70
N ILE A 221 1.19 -37.34 -39.26
CA ILE A 221 2.48 -37.65 -39.91
C ILE A 221 2.75 -39.16 -39.84
N ARG A 222 2.53 -39.77 -38.66
CA ARG A 222 2.75 -41.21 -38.49
C ARG A 222 1.79 -42.03 -39.35
N ARG A 223 0.52 -41.63 -39.44
CA ARG A 223 -0.49 -42.27 -40.30
C ARG A 223 -0.08 -42.22 -41.77
N ALA A 224 0.30 -41.04 -42.27
CA ALA A 224 0.78 -40.88 -43.65
C ALA A 224 1.99 -41.78 -43.96
N GLY A 225 2.97 -41.82 -43.05
CA GLY A 225 4.14 -42.70 -43.21
C GLY A 225 3.79 -44.20 -43.25
N LEU A 226 2.85 -44.63 -42.40
CA LEU A 226 2.36 -46.02 -42.38
C LEU A 226 1.55 -46.37 -43.64
N GLU A 227 0.74 -45.43 -44.16
CA GLU A 227 0.00 -45.61 -45.41
C GLU A 227 0.94 -45.73 -46.62
N ASP A 228 2.00 -44.92 -46.67
CA ASP A 228 3.04 -45.02 -47.69
C ASP A 228 3.80 -46.36 -47.61
N GLU A 229 4.17 -46.81 -46.40
CA GLU A 229 4.80 -48.12 -46.16
C GLU A 229 3.87 -49.25 -46.63
N LEU A 230 2.59 -49.20 -46.28
CA LEU A 230 1.59 -50.18 -46.67
C LEU A 230 1.42 -50.24 -48.20
N LYS A 231 1.38 -49.09 -48.87
CA LYS A 231 1.30 -48.99 -50.33
C LYS A 231 2.53 -49.59 -51.00
N ALA A 232 3.72 -49.30 -50.47
CA ALA A 232 4.98 -49.85 -50.98
C ALA A 232 5.05 -51.38 -50.81
N LEU A 233 4.68 -51.91 -49.63
CA LEU A 233 4.62 -53.35 -49.36
C LEU A 233 3.66 -54.06 -50.30
N ARG A 234 2.44 -53.55 -50.45
CA ARG A 234 1.46 -54.10 -51.40
C ARG A 234 1.96 -54.08 -52.85
N GLY A 235 2.64 -53.00 -53.24
CA GLY A 235 3.30 -52.89 -54.55
C GLY A 235 4.35 -53.99 -54.75
N ARG A 236 5.23 -54.19 -53.75
CA ARG A 236 6.25 -55.25 -53.77
C ARG A 236 5.64 -56.65 -53.84
N LEU A 237 4.62 -56.94 -53.03
CA LEU A 237 3.92 -58.23 -53.03
C LEU A 237 3.28 -58.53 -54.39
N LYS A 238 2.67 -57.52 -55.01
CA LYS A 238 2.15 -57.63 -56.38
C LYS A 238 3.26 -57.97 -57.38
N MET A 239 4.40 -57.27 -57.33
CA MET A 239 5.55 -57.57 -58.21
C MET A 239 6.06 -59.00 -58.03
N VAL A 240 6.14 -59.50 -56.79
CA VAL A 240 6.55 -60.88 -56.49
C VAL A 240 5.55 -61.87 -57.09
N ARG A 241 4.25 -61.64 -56.92
CA ARG A 241 3.20 -62.47 -57.52
C ARG A 241 3.29 -62.48 -59.04
N ASP A 242 3.42 -61.32 -59.67
CA ASP A 242 3.49 -61.19 -61.12
C ASP A 242 4.75 -61.89 -61.67
N SER A 243 5.89 -61.77 -60.99
CA SER A 243 7.12 -62.52 -61.31
C SER A 243 6.93 -64.04 -61.19
N ARG A 244 6.27 -64.51 -60.12
CA ARG A 244 5.94 -65.93 -59.94
C ARG A 244 5.04 -66.46 -61.06
N ILE A 245 4.06 -65.67 -61.50
CA ILE A 245 3.20 -66.02 -62.65
C ILE A 245 4.03 -66.17 -63.93
N GLN A 246 5.00 -65.29 -64.17
CA GLN A 246 5.89 -65.41 -65.34
C GLN A 246 6.75 -66.68 -65.28
N GLN A 247 7.34 -66.99 -64.11
CA GLN A 247 8.09 -68.24 -63.90
C GLN A 247 7.21 -69.48 -64.13
N LEU A 248 5.95 -69.46 -63.65
CA LEU A 248 5.00 -70.54 -63.89
C LEU A 248 4.64 -70.66 -65.37
N ASN A 249 4.47 -69.55 -66.10
CA ASN A 249 4.22 -69.58 -67.54
C ASN A 249 5.36 -70.23 -68.32
N GLU A 250 6.62 -69.88 -68.02
CA GLU A 250 7.80 -70.49 -68.63
C GLU A 250 7.87 -71.99 -68.31
N ALA A 251 7.68 -72.36 -67.05
CA ALA A 251 7.68 -73.76 -66.62
C ALA A 251 6.55 -74.57 -67.30
N ILE A 252 5.34 -74.01 -67.44
CA ILE A 252 4.22 -74.65 -68.16
C ILE A 252 4.60 -74.87 -69.62
N GLN A 253 5.20 -73.87 -70.28
CA GLN A 253 5.64 -74.01 -71.68
C GLN A 253 6.68 -75.13 -71.85
N ILE A 254 7.69 -75.19 -70.97
CA ILE A 254 8.70 -76.26 -70.99
C ILE A 254 8.06 -77.62 -70.72
N SER A 255 7.20 -77.73 -69.69
CA SER A 255 6.48 -78.97 -69.34
C SER A 255 5.63 -79.48 -70.52
N THR A 256 4.94 -78.56 -71.21
CA THR A 256 4.11 -78.88 -72.38
C THR A 256 4.95 -79.43 -73.53
N ARG A 257 6.11 -78.83 -73.81
CA ARG A 257 7.03 -79.31 -74.86
C ARG A 257 7.66 -80.66 -74.52
N LEU A 258 7.92 -80.93 -73.24
CA LEU A 258 8.49 -82.19 -72.75
C LEU A 258 7.42 -83.27 -72.52
N GLY A 259 6.12 -82.99 -72.70
CA GLY A 259 5.04 -83.96 -72.50
C GLY A 259 4.75 -84.29 -71.02
N ILE A 260 5.21 -83.46 -70.08
CA ILE A 260 5.05 -83.69 -68.64
C ILE A 260 3.70 -83.13 -68.18
N VAL A 261 2.68 -83.98 -68.09
CA VAL A 261 1.33 -83.57 -67.67
C VAL A 261 1.17 -83.54 -66.15
N LYS A 262 1.70 -84.56 -65.46
CA LYS A 262 1.62 -84.74 -64.00
C LYS A 262 3.00 -84.59 -63.35
N PRO A 263 3.08 -84.34 -62.03
CA PRO A 263 4.34 -84.25 -61.31
C PRO A 263 5.20 -85.51 -61.53
N THR A 264 6.46 -85.31 -61.91
CA THR A 264 7.46 -86.36 -62.12
C THR A 264 8.81 -85.93 -61.57
N THR A 265 9.78 -86.83 -61.47
CA THR A 265 11.17 -86.51 -61.12
C THR A 265 12.09 -86.73 -62.33
N PRO A 266 13.31 -86.15 -62.35
CA PRO A 266 14.25 -86.35 -63.45
C PRO A 266 14.51 -87.83 -63.79
N GLY A 267 14.63 -88.71 -62.79
CA GLY A 267 14.79 -90.15 -63.04
C GLY A 267 13.55 -90.81 -63.62
N ALA A 268 12.36 -90.45 -63.13
CA ALA A 268 11.09 -90.99 -63.64
C ALA A 268 10.78 -90.52 -65.07
N LEU A 269 11.23 -89.32 -65.47
CA LEU A 269 11.07 -88.82 -66.83
C LEU A 269 11.93 -89.58 -67.85
N GLY A 270 13.16 -89.96 -67.47
CA GLY A 270 14.08 -90.72 -68.33
C GLY A 270 13.65 -92.18 -68.57
N GLU A 271 12.74 -92.71 -67.74
CA GLU A 271 12.17 -94.06 -67.89
C GLU A 271 10.91 -94.10 -68.77
N VAL A 272 10.36 -92.95 -69.17
CA VAL A 272 9.18 -92.84 -70.05
C VAL A 272 9.57 -93.29 -71.47
N GLY A 273 9.52 -94.60 -71.71
CA GLY A 273 9.85 -95.24 -72.99
C GLY A 273 10.44 -96.66 -72.90
N LEU A 274 10.75 -97.17 -71.70
CA LEU A 274 11.25 -98.53 -71.51
C LEU A 274 10.13 -99.44 -70.97
N ASP A 275 9.42 -100.11 -71.88
CA ASP A 275 8.50 -101.21 -71.54
C ASP A 275 9.29 -102.36 -70.88
N GLY A 276 9.23 -102.44 -69.54
CA GLY A 276 9.94 -103.48 -68.81
C GLY A 276 9.73 -103.38 -67.30
N SER A 277 8.76 -104.14 -66.81
CA SER A 277 8.40 -104.32 -65.40
C SER A 277 9.62 -104.66 -64.51
N ARG A 278 10.27 -103.65 -63.95
CA ARG A 278 11.18 -103.75 -62.80
C ARG A 278 11.26 -102.40 -62.10
N SER A 279 10.32 -102.15 -61.18
CA SER A 279 10.35 -100.98 -60.30
C SER A 279 11.56 -101.08 -59.37
N VAL A 280 12.67 -100.44 -59.74
CA VAL A 280 13.82 -100.26 -58.86
C VAL A 280 13.54 -99.01 -58.04
N PHE A 281 13.13 -99.18 -56.78
CA PHE A 281 13.01 -98.06 -55.83
C PHE A 281 14.39 -97.42 -55.64
N ARG A 282 14.62 -96.28 -56.29
CA ARG A 282 15.80 -95.44 -56.03
C ARG A 282 15.37 -94.30 -55.13
N THR A 283 15.95 -94.26 -53.93
CA THR A 283 15.95 -93.05 -53.11
C THR A 283 16.89 -92.05 -53.76
N GLU A 284 16.35 -91.20 -54.64
CA GLU A 284 17.06 -90.07 -55.19
C GLU A 284 17.39 -89.09 -54.06
N VAL A 285 18.64 -89.10 -53.59
CA VAL A 285 19.15 -88.09 -52.66
C VAL A 285 19.63 -86.91 -53.49
N ASN A 286 18.70 -86.16 -54.07
CA ASN A 286 19.04 -84.96 -54.81
C ASN A 286 19.03 -83.73 -53.89
N ASN A 287 20.21 -83.16 -53.66
CA ASN A 287 20.40 -81.93 -52.88
C ASN A 287 20.29 -80.65 -53.74
N GLN A 288 19.86 -80.77 -55.01
CA GLN A 288 19.64 -79.65 -55.92
C GLN A 288 18.14 -79.38 -56.10
N GLN A 289 17.77 -78.11 -56.17
CA GLN A 289 16.38 -77.69 -56.37
C GLN A 289 15.85 -78.25 -57.70
N ILE A 290 14.81 -79.07 -57.63
CA ILE A 290 14.16 -79.64 -58.81
C ILE A 290 13.53 -78.50 -59.62
N PRO A 291 13.86 -78.35 -60.92
CA PRO A 291 13.26 -77.31 -61.76
C PRO A 291 11.72 -77.40 -61.80
N LEU A 292 11.05 -76.25 -61.87
CA LEU A 292 9.59 -76.16 -61.74
C LEU A 292 8.83 -76.96 -62.80
N TYR A 293 9.36 -77.14 -64.01
CA TYR A 293 8.70 -77.86 -65.09
C TYR A 293 8.48 -79.36 -64.81
N PHE A 294 9.16 -79.93 -63.81
CA PHE A 294 8.91 -81.31 -63.38
C PHE A 294 7.59 -81.47 -62.61
N MET A 295 6.97 -80.39 -62.14
CA MET A 295 5.64 -80.43 -61.50
C MET A 295 4.51 -80.76 -62.48
N GLY A 296 4.75 -80.62 -63.79
CA GLY A 296 3.76 -80.92 -64.84
C GLY A 296 2.72 -79.82 -65.06
N VAL A 297 2.07 -79.88 -66.24
CA VAL A 297 1.15 -78.83 -66.72
C VAL A 297 -0.03 -78.61 -65.79
N ASP A 298 -0.65 -79.66 -65.26
CA ASP A 298 -1.89 -79.55 -64.47
C ASP A 298 -1.66 -78.78 -63.17
N ALA A 299 -0.61 -79.15 -62.43
CA ALA A 299 -0.28 -78.55 -61.14
C ALA A 299 0.16 -77.09 -61.29
N LEU A 300 1.02 -76.80 -62.27
CA LEU A 300 1.50 -75.44 -62.53
C LEU A 300 0.38 -74.51 -63.02
N THR A 301 -0.54 -75.03 -63.85
CA THR A 301 -1.72 -74.28 -64.33
C THR A 301 -2.66 -73.96 -63.17
N ALA A 302 -2.90 -74.93 -62.28
CA ALA A 302 -3.72 -74.72 -61.10
C ALA A 302 -3.13 -73.64 -60.15
N GLU A 303 -1.80 -73.67 -59.91
CA GLU A 303 -1.13 -72.64 -59.11
C GLU A 303 -1.24 -71.25 -59.76
N ARG A 304 -0.94 -71.16 -61.07
CA ARG A 304 -1.03 -69.89 -61.81
C ARG A 304 -2.43 -69.30 -61.79
N ASP A 305 -3.45 -70.11 -62.09
CA ASP A 305 -4.84 -69.65 -62.14
C ASP A 305 -5.33 -69.21 -60.75
N THR A 306 -4.83 -69.83 -59.69
CA THR A 306 -5.07 -69.40 -58.31
C THR A 306 -4.43 -68.04 -58.03
N LEU A 307 -3.20 -67.80 -58.49
CA LEU A 307 -2.53 -66.51 -58.35
C LEU A 307 -3.22 -65.41 -59.17
N LEU A 308 -3.71 -65.72 -60.38
CA LEU A 308 -4.45 -64.77 -61.23
C LEU A 308 -5.79 -64.35 -60.62
N LYS A 309 -6.50 -65.27 -59.94
CA LYS A 309 -7.79 -64.98 -59.29
C LYS A 309 -7.65 -64.30 -57.92
N ARG A 310 -6.44 -64.23 -57.37
CA ARG A 310 -6.19 -63.69 -56.02
C ARG A 310 -6.41 -62.17 -55.99
N LYS A 311 -7.23 -61.70 -55.04
CA LYS A 311 -7.57 -60.27 -54.87
C LYS A 311 -6.53 -59.44 -54.11
N GLY A 312 -5.71 -60.07 -53.27
CA GLY A 312 -4.69 -59.39 -52.48
C GLY A 312 -3.73 -60.38 -51.84
N ASP A 313 -2.52 -59.91 -51.53
CA ASP A 313 -1.42 -60.72 -51.02
C ASP A 313 -1.08 -60.38 -49.56
N ASP A 314 -1.87 -59.53 -48.90
CA ASP A 314 -1.64 -59.03 -47.53
C ASP A 314 -1.43 -60.16 -46.49
N PHE A 315 -2.01 -61.35 -46.70
CA PHE A 315 -1.87 -62.49 -45.79
C PHE A 315 -0.48 -63.14 -45.80
N THR A 316 0.36 -62.86 -46.80
CA THR A 316 1.71 -63.42 -46.90
C THR A 316 2.76 -62.62 -46.14
N GLU A 317 2.43 -61.39 -45.73
CA GLU A 317 3.37 -60.47 -45.06
C GLU A 317 2.82 -60.05 -43.68
N PRO A 318 3.35 -60.60 -42.57
CA PRO A 318 2.93 -60.26 -41.22
C PRO A 318 2.99 -58.77 -40.90
N ARG A 319 3.92 -58.02 -41.53
CA ARG A 319 4.05 -56.57 -41.32
C ARG A 319 2.78 -55.80 -41.75
N VAL A 320 2.03 -56.28 -42.73
CA VAL A 320 0.79 -55.64 -43.18
C VAL A 320 -0.26 -55.60 -42.06
N ALA A 321 -0.43 -56.71 -41.34
CA ALA A 321 -1.36 -56.78 -40.21
C ALA A 321 -0.92 -55.87 -39.05
N ALA A 322 0.39 -55.80 -38.78
CA ALA A 322 0.94 -54.91 -37.76
C ALA A 322 0.70 -53.42 -38.10
N ILE A 323 0.94 -53.01 -39.35
CA ILE A 323 0.66 -51.64 -39.80
C ILE A 323 -0.82 -51.30 -39.68
N GLN A 324 -1.72 -52.21 -40.07
CA GLN A 324 -3.17 -52.01 -39.94
C GLN A 324 -3.60 -51.84 -38.47
N GLN A 325 -2.98 -52.59 -37.56
CA GLN A 325 -3.19 -52.42 -36.12
C GLN A 325 -2.68 -51.07 -35.62
N GLU A 326 -1.48 -50.64 -36.02
CA GLU A 326 -0.92 -49.31 -35.68
C GLU A 326 -1.84 -48.18 -36.19
N LEU A 327 -2.30 -48.25 -37.45
CA LEU A 327 -3.23 -47.27 -38.03
C LEU A 327 -4.53 -47.16 -37.21
N LYS A 328 -5.11 -48.30 -36.82
CA LYS A 328 -6.34 -48.33 -36.00
C LYS A 328 -6.14 -47.73 -34.60
N GLN A 329 -4.94 -47.87 -34.02
CA GLN A 329 -4.61 -47.24 -32.75
C GLN A 329 -4.48 -45.71 -32.89
N LEU A 330 -3.94 -45.23 -34.01
CA LEU A 330 -3.81 -43.80 -34.32
C LEU A 330 -5.13 -43.12 -34.73
N GLU A 331 -6.19 -43.88 -35.02
CA GLU A 331 -7.53 -43.30 -35.22
C GLU A 331 -8.09 -42.68 -33.93
N ASN A 332 -7.80 -43.30 -32.78
CA ASN A 332 -8.34 -42.91 -31.49
C ASN A 332 -7.21 -42.68 -30.48
N ASN A 333 -6.61 -41.49 -30.53
CA ASN A 333 -5.59 -41.12 -29.56
C ASN A 333 -6.22 -40.90 -28.16
N ARG A 334 -5.98 -41.87 -27.26
CA ARG A 334 -6.48 -41.84 -25.88
C ARG A 334 -5.97 -40.64 -25.08
N GLU A 335 -4.76 -40.16 -25.35
CA GLU A 335 -4.22 -38.98 -24.66
C GLU A 335 -5.02 -37.73 -25.02
N VAL A 336 -5.35 -37.55 -26.31
CA VAL A 336 -6.18 -36.43 -26.77
C VAL A 336 -7.56 -36.50 -26.13
N GLN A 337 -8.19 -37.69 -26.10
CA GLN A 337 -9.50 -37.89 -25.46
C GLN A 337 -9.45 -37.55 -23.97
N TYR A 338 -8.41 -38.00 -23.25
CA TYR A 338 -8.24 -37.68 -21.83
C TYR A 338 -8.03 -36.19 -21.58
N LEU A 339 -7.24 -35.52 -22.43
CA LEU A 339 -7.02 -34.07 -22.34
C LEU A 339 -8.31 -33.27 -22.63
N GLN A 340 -9.14 -33.73 -23.56
CA GLN A 340 -10.42 -33.08 -23.90
C GLN A 340 -11.51 -33.32 -22.85
N ALA A 341 -11.60 -34.52 -22.29
CA ALA A 341 -12.64 -34.91 -21.33
C ALA A 341 -12.31 -34.55 -19.87
N ARG A 342 -11.12 -34.00 -19.60
CA ARG A 342 -10.65 -33.74 -18.24
C ARG A 342 -11.55 -32.73 -17.51
N GLN A 343 -12.03 -33.12 -16.34
CA GLN A 343 -12.81 -32.27 -15.44
C GLN A 343 -11.94 -31.69 -14.31
N GLY A 344 -12.31 -30.50 -13.83
CA GLY A 344 -11.60 -29.82 -12.75
C GLY A 344 -10.15 -29.47 -13.12
N GLU A 345 -9.99 -28.89 -14.31
CA GLU A 345 -8.70 -28.51 -14.89
C GLU A 345 -7.94 -27.48 -14.03
N GLU A 346 -8.68 -26.71 -13.23
CA GLU A 346 -8.12 -25.70 -12.33
C GLU A 346 -7.12 -26.27 -11.32
N ARG A 347 -7.24 -27.56 -10.96
CA ARG A 347 -6.27 -28.25 -10.08
C ARG A 347 -4.87 -28.37 -10.68
N PHE A 348 -4.74 -28.19 -11.99
CA PHE A 348 -3.48 -28.26 -12.72
C PHE A 348 -2.92 -26.87 -13.03
N PHE A 349 -3.54 -25.80 -12.54
CA PHE A 349 -2.98 -24.46 -12.66
C PHE A 349 -1.83 -24.32 -11.66
N ASP A 350 -0.73 -23.75 -12.11
CA ASP A 350 0.44 -23.52 -11.26
C ASP A 350 0.08 -22.69 -10.03
N ASP A 351 0.48 -23.16 -8.84
CA ASP A 351 0.30 -22.50 -7.54
C ASP A 351 -1.16 -22.16 -7.15
N ILE A 352 -2.17 -22.80 -7.76
CA ILE A 352 -3.59 -22.49 -7.52
C ILE A 352 -4.02 -22.61 -6.05
N GLU A 353 -3.44 -23.55 -5.31
CA GLU A 353 -3.75 -23.77 -3.89
C GLU A 353 -3.35 -22.56 -3.04
N LYS A 354 -2.19 -21.94 -3.33
CA LYS A 354 -1.72 -20.74 -2.64
C LYS A 354 -2.63 -19.55 -2.97
N LEU A 355 -2.94 -19.35 -4.25
CA LEU A 355 -3.80 -18.26 -4.71
C LEU A 355 -5.20 -18.34 -4.09
N ARG A 356 -5.80 -19.53 -4.07
CA ARG A 356 -7.12 -19.75 -3.43
C ARG A 356 -7.07 -19.66 -1.91
N GLY A 357 -6.01 -20.16 -1.29
CA GLY A 357 -5.81 -20.04 0.15
C GLY A 357 -5.77 -18.58 0.59
N GLU A 358 -5.03 -17.74 -0.15
CA GLU A 358 -4.99 -16.30 0.08
C GLU A 358 -6.35 -15.65 -0.18
N GLN A 359 -6.99 -15.94 -1.32
CA GLN A 359 -8.31 -15.39 -1.67
C GLN A 359 -9.35 -15.72 -0.60
N ALA A 360 -9.42 -16.97 -0.13
CA ALA A 360 -10.35 -17.39 0.92
C ALA A 360 -10.06 -16.70 2.27
N ARG A 361 -8.77 -16.52 2.62
CA ARG A 361 -8.35 -15.79 3.82
C ARG A 361 -8.77 -14.32 3.78
N LEU A 362 -8.75 -13.70 2.61
CA LEU A 362 -9.18 -12.32 2.41
C LEU A 362 -10.71 -12.19 2.37
N GLN A 363 -11.43 -13.11 1.73
CA GLN A 363 -12.90 -13.10 1.67
C GLN A 363 -13.56 -13.31 3.04
N THR A 364 -12.90 -14.04 3.94
CA THR A 364 -13.39 -14.26 5.31
C THR A 364 -13.06 -13.12 6.27
N LEU A 365 -12.25 -12.15 5.84
CA LEU A 365 -11.89 -10.99 6.65
C LEU A 365 -13.04 -10.00 6.71
N LYS A 366 -13.67 -9.89 7.88
CA LYS A 366 -14.66 -8.85 8.18
C LYS A 366 -13.95 -7.60 8.69
N VAL A 367 -13.57 -6.71 7.77
CA VAL A 367 -12.82 -5.49 8.12
C VAL A 367 -13.61 -4.61 9.08
N GLY A 368 -14.91 -4.42 8.87
CA GLY A 368 -15.76 -3.59 9.73
C GLY A 368 -15.89 -4.03 11.19
N ASP A 369 -15.61 -5.30 11.50
CA ASP A 369 -15.70 -5.86 12.86
C ASP A 369 -14.38 -5.69 13.65
N LEU A 370 -13.31 -5.19 13.00
CA LEU A 370 -12.01 -5.03 13.62
C LEU A 370 -12.05 -3.91 14.67
N LYS A 371 -11.74 -4.29 15.92
CA LYS A 371 -11.55 -3.34 17.02
C LYS A 371 -10.11 -2.82 16.98
N ILE A 372 -9.93 -1.66 16.38
CA ILE A 372 -8.63 -0.98 16.28
C ILE A 372 -8.59 0.15 17.30
N GLU A 373 -7.58 0.13 18.16
CA GLU A 373 -7.25 1.23 19.05
C GLU A 373 -5.99 1.94 18.50
N LEU A 374 -6.13 3.20 18.11
CA LEU A 374 -5.05 3.97 17.47
C LEU A 374 -4.08 4.57 18.48
N VAL A 375 -4.63 5.16 19.54
CA VAL A 375 -3.88 5.89 20.57
C VAL A 375 -4.47 5.62 21.94
N ARG A 376 -3.61 5.69 22.97
CA ARG A 376 -4.06 5.65 24.35
C ARG A 376 -4.22 7.08 24.88
N VAL A 377 -5.39 7.39 25.40
CA VAL A 377 -5.62 8.64 26.15
C VAL A 377 -5.11 8.44 27.58
N ASP A 378 -3.89 8.93 27.86
CA ASP A 378 -3.20 8.78 29.15
C ASP A 378 -3.78 9.76 30.20
N GLN A 379 -4.11 10.97 29.78
CA GLN A 379 -4.75 11.98 30.61
C GLN A 379 -5.88 12.66 29.82
N ARG A 380 -7.10 12.64 30.37
CA ARG A 380 -8.25 13.38 29.82
C ARG A 380 -8.24 14.83 30.33
N ALA A 381 -8.85 15.72 29.56
CA ALA A 381 -9.07 17.10 29.99
C ALA A 381 -10.00 17.11 31.20
N ALA A 382 -9.54 17.72 32.28
CA ALA A 382 -10.30 17.93 33.51
C ALA A 382 -10.49 19.43 33.74
N MET A 383 -11.60 19.82 34.36
CA MET A 383 -11.90 21.24 34.59
C MET A 383 -10.86 21.86 35.55
N PRO A 384 -10.11 22.88 35.10
CA PRO A 384 -9.10 23.54 35.92
C PRO A 384 -9.75 24.38 37.04
N LEU A 385 -9.15 24.32 38.23
CA LEU A 385 -9.63 25.05 39.41
C LEU A 385 -9.31 26.56 39.37
N GLN A 386 -8.24 26.94 38.66
CA GLN A 386 -7.75 28.32 38.61
C GLN A 386 -7.50 28.77 37.16
N PRO A 387 -7.75 30.05 36.84
CA PRO A 387 -7.49 30.60 35.51
C PRO A 387 -5.99 30.84 35.29
N ILE A 388 -5.55 30.69 34.04
CA ILE A 388 -4.16 30.97 33.63
C ILE A 388 -3.91 32.47 33.38
N LYS A 389 -4.95 33.21 32.97
CA LYS A 389 -4.90 34.68 32.79
C LYS A 389 -6.18 35.33 33.32
N PRO A 390 -6.11 36.60 33.79
CA PRO A 390 -4.89 37.39 34.02
C PRO A 390 -4.12 36.92 35.27
N ARG A 391 -2.79 37.06 35.25
CA ARG A 391 -1.95 36.82 36.44
C ARG A 391 -2.13 37.97 37.43
N LYS A 392 -3.09 37.83 38.35
CA LYS A 392 -3.53 38.90 39.29
C LYS A 392 -2.36 39.65 39.95
N VAL A 393 -1.37 38.93 40.45
CA VAL A 393 -0.18 39.49 41.09
C VAL A 393 0.64 40.35 40.12
N VAL A 394 0.87 39.87 38.90
CA VAL A 394 1.64 40.60 37.88
C VAL A 394 0.92 41.90 37.51
N VAL A 395 -0.40 41.85 37.32
CA VAL A 395 -1.20 43.04 37.00
C VAL A 395 -1.15 44.09 38.13
N LEU A 396 -1.25 43.66 39.38
CA LEU A 396 -1.16 44.54 40.54
C LEU A 396 0.23 45.17 40.68
N VAL A 397 1.29 44.38 40.51
CA VAL A 397 2.68 44.87 40.57
C VAL A 397 2.94 45.88 39.46
N LEU A 398 2.52 45.58 38.22
CA LEU A 398 2.67 46.51 37.09
C LEU A 398 1.86 47.79 37.29
N GLY A 399 0.63 47.69 37.79
CA GLY A 399 -0.19 48.86 38.12
C GLY A 399 0.42 49.73 39.22
N GLY A 400 0.96 49.10 40.26
CA GLY A 400 1.66 49.79 41.35
C GLY A 400 2.96 50.45 40.89
N LEU A 401 3.82 49.74 40.16
CA LEU A 401 5.07 50.29 39.63
C LEU A 401 4.82 51.41 38.62
N GLY A 402 3.85 51.24 37.71
CA GLY A 402 3.46 52.27 36.74
C GLY A 402 2.92 53.51 37.43
N GLY A 403 2.05 53.33 38.44
CA GLY A 403 1.54 54.43 39.27
C GLY A 403 2.65 55.15 40.05
N LEU A 404 3.60 54.40 40.62
CA LEU A 404 4.75 54.97 41.32
C LEU A 404 5.65 55.78 40.39
N MET A 405 5.98 55.23 39.22
CA MET A 405 6.84 55.89 38.24
C MET A 405 6.19 57.17 37.71
N LEU A 406 4.90 57.15 37.38
CA LEU A 406 4.14 58.34 37.01
C LEU A 406 4.05 59.34 38.16
N GLY A 407 3.86 58.87 39.39
CA GLY A 407 3.84 59.71 40.58
C GLY A 407 5.15 60.45 40.81
N VAL A 408 6.28 59.77 40.64
CA VAL A 408 7.62 60.37 40.73
C VAL A 408 7.84 61.39 39.62
N LEU A 409 7.50 61.05 38.36
CA LEU A 409 7.63 61.98 37.22
C LEU A 409 6.81 63.26 37.43
N LEU A 410 5.55 63.13 37.88
CA LEU A 410 4.68 64.27 38.13
C LEU A 410 5.16 65.11 39.33
N ALA A 411 5.72 64.49 40.37
CA ALA A 411 6.34 65.19 41.49
C ALA A 411 7.53 66.04 41.04
N LEU A 412 8.40 65.49 40.19
CA LEU A 412 9.57 66.18 39.65
C LEU A 412 9.18 67.31 38.69
N ALA A 413 8.25 67.07 37.78
CA ALA A 413 7.75 68.10 36.86
C ALA A 413 7.12 69.28 37.63
N ARG A 414 6.35 69.00 38.69
CA ARG A 414 5.78 70.03 39.56
C ARG A 414 6.87 70.80 40.31
N ALA A 415 7.94 70.13 40.74
CA ALA A 415 9.07 70.78 41.39
C ALA A 415 9.82 71.72 40.43
N MET A 416 10.10 71.28 39.20
CA MET A 416 10.75 72.10 38.17
C MET A 416 9.90 73.32 37.74
N LEU A 417 8.59 73.14 37.60
CA LEU A 417 7.69 74.25 37.28
C LEU A 417 7.65 75.28 38.41
N ARG A 418 7.63 74.85 39.67
CA ARG A 418 7.69 75.76 40.83
C ARG A 418 9.00 76.54 40.89
N SER A 419 10.14 75.89 40.67
CA SER A 419 11.44 76.58 40.64
C SER A 419 11.57 77.56 39.47
N ALA A 420 11.02 77.23 38.29
CA ALA A 420 11.01 78.14 37.14
C ALA A 420 10.12 79.38 37.36
N PHE A 421 9.01 79.25 38.09
CA PHE A 421 8.17 80.39 38.47
C PHE A 421 8.84 81.30 39.51
N GLN A 422 9.63 80.74 40.44
CA GLN A 422 10.37 81.51 41.44
C GLN A 422 11.51 82.34 40.80
N GLN A 423 12.26 81.77 39.85
CA GLN A 423 13.28 82.52 39.09
C GLN A 423 12.74 83.70 38.27
N ARG A 424 11.49 83.62 37.77
CA ARG A 424 10.85 84.74 37.06
C ARG A 424 10.43 85.88 37.97
N GLN A 425 10.13 85.63 39.25
CA GLN A 425 9.83 86.69 40.21
C GLN A 425 11.09 87.43 40.66
N ASP A 426 12.24 86.75 40.74
CA ASP A 426 13.51 87.36 41.13
C ASP A 426 14.12 88.26 40.03
N HIS A 427 13.73 88.12 38.76
CA HIS A 427 14.18 88.97 37.63
C HIS A 427 13.25 90.15 37.30
N ALA A 428 12.18 90.39 38.07
CA ALA A 428 11.23 91.49 37.83
C ALA A 428 11.44 92.74 38.73
N LEU A 429 12.59 92.86 39.40
CA LEU A 429 12.94 94.03 40.22
C LEU A 429 14.07 94.85 39.53
N PRO A 430 13.88 96.16 39.30
CA PRO A 430 14.92 97.03 38.71
C PRO A 430 16.11 97.20 39.68
N PRO A 431 17.34 97.45 39.16
CA PRO A 431 18.54 97.42 39.98
C PRO A 431 18.62 98.67 40.87
N GLY A 432 18.82 98.42 42.17
CA GLY A 432 19.31 99.41 43.11
C GLY A 432 18.25 99.96 44.06
N VAL A 433 18.06 99.31 45.21
CA VAL A 433 17.94 100.01 46.49
C VAL A 433 18.53 99.12 47.60
N VAL A 434 19.63 99.59 48.18
CA VAL A 434 20.17 99.12 49.46
C VAL A 434 19.17 99.46 50.56
N SER A 435 18.83 98.51 51.43
CA SER A 435 18.24 98.82 52.74
C SER A 435 19.10 98.23 53.84
N LEU A 436 19.80 99.15 54.51
CA LEU A 436 20.41 99.00 55.82
C LEU A 436 19.33 98.99 56.91
N GLU A 437 19.74 98.44 58.06
CA GLU A 437 19.03 98.36 59.36
C GLU A 437 17.92 97.30 59.45
N ARG A 438 17.89 96.45 60.49
CA ARG A 438 18.04 96.83 61.89
C ARG A 438 18.59 95.68 62.73
N THR A 439 19.56 96.04 63.55
CA THR A 439 20.22 95.25 64.59
C THR A 439 19.34 95.10 65.84
N LEU A 440 19.56 93.97 66.54
CA LEU A 440 19.53 93.75 67.99
C LEU A 440 18.20 93.68 68.76
N SER A 441 17.85 92.46 69.16
CA SER A 441 17.38 92.01 70.49
C SER A 441 17.17 90.49 70.37
N GLY A 442 17.67 89.56 71.20
CA GLY A 442 18.26 89.59 72.52
C GLY A 442 17.85 88.28 73.21
N THR A 443 18.85 87.53 73.70
CA THR A 443 18.81 86.28 74.50
C THR A 443 18.25 84.99 73.89
#